data_AF-A0A518DTL9-F1
#
_entry.id   AF-A0A518DTL9-F1
#
_cell.length_a   1.000
_cell.length_b   1.000
_cell.length_c   1.000
_cell.angle_alpha   90.00
_cell.angle_beta   90.00
_cell.angle_gamma   90.00
#
_symmetry.space_group_name_H-M   'P 1'
#
loop_
_entity.id
_entity.type
_entity.pdbx_description
1 polymer ?
#
loop_
_entity_poly.entity_id
_entity_poly.type
_entity_poly.pdbx_seq_one_letter_code
_entity_poly.pdbx_strand_id
1 'polypeptide(L)'
;MLFNSIFANIGSLADDQKRQLKELHGSGLSHSEQNDIDEKNLEKLKKAIDDAIEKAIGFERRRAEYLRGRREIAPKEFAEAAGDDRGVWWGNQFKLLQQYAGMPPSIVVDLIQACAEIWADLIIEAGNAEPPENEAEPIQTVAHSVDFRSLQWFGTPYTFTANQAPVVRLLYEHWKTGTPEVGDETLLSAVDPEAPPARIDTLFRDHPAWGVMIVRGSTKGTRRLAKPE
;
A
#
# COMPACT_ATOMS: atom_id res chain seq x y z
N MET A 1 -11.02 -15.00 0.11
CA MET A 1 -11.70 -16.29 -0.17
C MET A 1 -11.76 -16.64 -1.65
N LEU A 2 -12.11 -15.71 -2.57
CA LEU A 2 -12.24 -16.00 -4.00
C LEU A 2 -10.94 -16.50 -4.66
N PHE A 3 -9.81 -15.84 -4.39
CA PHE A 3 -8.50 -16.25 -4.90
C PHE A 3 -8.11 -17.66 -4.44
N ASN A 4 -8.30 -18.00 -3.15
CA ASN A 4 -8.04 -19.36 -2.65
C ASN A 4 -8.89 -20.42 -3.36
N SER A 5 -10.12 -20.11 -3.75
CA SER A 5 -10.98 -21.02 -4.51
C SER A 5 -10.53 -21.17 -5.96
N ILE A 6 -10.04 -20.10 -6.59
CA ILE A 6 -9.50 -20.15 -7.96
C ILE A 6 -8.21 -20.98 -7.98
N PHE A 7 -7.29 -20.75 -7.05
CA PHE A 7 -6.04 -21.50 -6.96
C PHE A 7 -6.24 -22.96 -6.51
N ALA A 8 -7.22 -23.26 -5.66
CA ALA A 8 -7.58 -24.64 -5.33
C ALA A 8 -8.10 -25.40 -6.56
N ASN A 9 -8.89 -24.75 -7.43
CA ASN A 9 -9.38 -25.36 -8.66
C ASN A 9 -8.25 -25.59 -9.67
N ILE A 10 -7.32 -24.63 -9.83
CA ILE A 10 -6.14 -24.79 -10.69
C ILE A 10 -5.23 -25.91 -10.17
N GLY A 11 -5.00 -25.96 -8.85
CA GLY A 11 -4.20 -27.00 -8.20
C GLY A 11 -4.80 -28.40 -8.37
N SER A 12 -6.10 -28.56 -8.12
CA SER A 12 -6.80 -29.83 -8.32
C SER A 12 -6.75 -30.30 -9.78
N LEU A 13 -6.86 -29.38 -10.74
CA LEU A 13 -6.77 -29.71 -12.16
C LEU A 13 -5.35 -30.15 -12.55
N ALA A 14 -4.32 -29.49 -12.01
CA ALA A 14 -2.92 -29.85 -12.23
C ALA A 14 -2.56 -31.22 -11.63
N ASP A 15 -3.11 -31.55 -10.45
CA ASP A 15 -2.91 -32.84 -9.80
C ASP A 15 -3.58 -33.98 -10.58
N ASP A 16 -4.79 -33.75 -11.10
CA ASP A 16 -5.48 -34.71 -11.98
C ASP A 16 -4.71 -34.93 -13.29
N GLN A 17 -4.15 -33.87 -13.88
CA GLN A 17 -3.30 -33.96 -15.08
C GLN A 17 -2.04 -34.78 -14.81
N LYS A 18 -1.37 -34.53 -13.68
CA LYS A 18 -0.17 -35.27 -13.28
C LYS A 18 -0.46 -36.75 -13.05
N ARG A 19 -1.63 -37.08 -12.51
CA ARG A 19 -2.08 -38.46 -12.35
C ARG A 19 -2.34 -39.14 -13.69
N GLN A 20 -3.04 -38.47 -14.62
CA GLN A 20 -3.30 -39.00 -15.97
C GLN A 20 -2.00 -39.24 -16.74
N LEU A 21 -1.06 -38.30 -16.72
CA LEU A 21 0.25 -38.45 -17.36
C LEU A 21 1.04 -39.64 -16.80
N LYS A 22 0.99 -39.87 -15.48
CA LYS A 22 1.64 -41.00 -14.83
C LYS A 22 1.01 -42.35 -15.22
N GLU A 23 -0.31 -42.39 -15.42
CA GLU A 23 -1.03 -43.58 -15.88
C GLU A 23 -0.70 -43.89 -17.36
N LEU A 24 -0.58 -42.86 -18.21
CA LEU A 24 -0.23 -43.00 -19.63
C LEU A 24 1.21 -43.49 -19.86
N HIS A 25 2.16 -42.99 -19.08
CA HIS A 25 3.56 -43.44 -19.16
C HIS A 25 3.74 -44.92 -18.76
N GLY A 26 2.75 -45.54 -18.12
CA GLY A 26 2.74 -46.96 -17.78
C GLY A 26 2.00 -47.86 -18.78
N SER A 27 1.26 -47.31 -19.76
CA SER A 27 0.28 -48.09 -20.53
C SER A 27 0.73 -48.54 -21.93
N GLY A 28 1.97 -48.29 -22.34
CA GLY A 28 2.51 -48.76 -23.62
C GLY A 28 1.82 -48.16 -24.86
N LEU A 29 1.25 -46.95 -24.72
CA LEU A 29 0.60 -46.22 -25.82
C LEU A 29 1.61 -45.82 -26.90
N SER A 30 1.12 -45.71 -28.14
CA SER A 30 1.94 -45.23 -29.24
C SER A 30 2.23 -43.73 -29.11
N HIS A 31 3.33 -43.27 -29.72
CA HIS A 31 3.76 -41.87 -29.62
C HIS A 31 2.72 -40.87 -30.18
N SER A 32 1.90 -41.29 -31.15
CA SER A 32 0.81 -40.46 -31.68
C SER A 32 -0.35 -40.30 -30.69
N GLU A 33 -0.73 -41.38 -30.00
CA GLU A 33 -1.82 -41.34 -29.01
C GLU A 33 -1.43 -40.51 -27.79
N GLN A 34 -0.15 -40.53 -27.41
CA GLN A 34 0.37 -39.70 -26.32
C GLN A 34 0.26 -38.20 -26.67
N ASN A 35 0.64 -37.81 -27.90
CA ASN A 35 0.58 -36.42 -28.35
C ASN A 35 -0.87 -35.88 -28.41
N ASP A 36 -1.82 -36.67 -28.90
CA ASP A 36 -3.23 -36.27 -28.98
C ASP A 36 -3.83 -36.02 -27.58
N ILE A 37 -3.42 -36.82 -26.59
CA ILE A 37 -3.87 -36.66 -25.20
C ILE A 37 -3.23 -35.44 -24.55
N ASP A 38 -1.95 -35.19 -24.80
CA ASP A 38 -1.22 -34.03 -24.28
C ASP A 38 -1.79 -32.72 -24.83
N GLU A 39 -2.15 -32.67 -26.13
CA GLU A 39 -2.76 -31.50 -26.76
C GLU A 39 -4.15 -31.20 -26.16
N LYS A 40 -5.01 -32.23 -26.03
CA LYS A 40 -6.34 -32.09 -25.42
C LYS A 40 -6.26 -31.66 -23.96
N ASN A 41 -5.24 -32.09 -23.24
CA ASN A 41 -5.01 -31.74 -21.85
C ASN A 41 -4.50 -30.30 -21.70
N LEU A 42 -3.59 -29.88 -22.57
CA LEU A 42 -3.12 -28.50 -22.66
C LEU A 42 -4.27 -27.54 -22.96
N GLU A 43 -5.18 -27.89 -23.86
CA GLU A 43 -6.32 -27.05 -24.23
C GLU A 43 -7.33 -26.90 -23.07
N LYS A 44 -7.56 -27.96 -22.30
CA LYS A 44 -8.36 -27.89 -21.06
C LYS A 44 -7.72 -26.97 -20.02
N LEU A 45 -6.40 -27.04 -19.85
CA LEU A 45 -5.68 -26.21 -18.88
C LEU A 45 -5.74 -24.73 -19.28
N LYS A 46 -5.50 -24.42 -20.56
CA LYS A 46 -5.64 -23.05 -21.10
C LYS A 46 -7.03 -22.48 -20.82
N LYS A 47 -8.09 -23.23 -21.15
CA LYS A 47 -9.46 -22.80 -20.89
C LYS A 47 -9.74 -22.55 -19.40
N ALA A 48 -9.21 -23.38 -18.51
CA ALA A 48 -9.38 -23.19 -17.07
C ALA A 48 -8.67 -21.94 -16.55
N ILE A 49 -7.51 -21.59 -17.13
CA ILE A 49 -6.78 -20.37 -16.83
C ILE A 49 -7.55 -19.15 -17.34
N ASP A 50 -8.07 -19.19 -18.57
CA ASP A 50 -8.87 -18.11 -19.15
C ASP A 50 -10.13 -17.84 -18.31
N ASP A 51 -10.88 -18.89 -17.95
CA ASP A 51 -12.06 -18.78 -17.07
C ASP A 51 -11.70 -18.19 -15.69
N ALA A 52 -10.51 -18.47 -15.17
CA ALA A 52 -10.02 -17.93 -13.90
C ALA A 52 -9.67 -16.45 -14.01
N ILE A 53 -9.03 -16.05 -15.11
CA ILE A 53 -8.70 -14.66 -15.42
C ILE A 53 -9.99 -13.83 -15.58
N GLU A 54 -10.97 -14.31 -16.35
CA GLU A 54 -12.25 -13.60 -16.51
C GLU A 54 -12.98 -13.41 -15.17
N LYS A 55 -12.96 -14.42 -14.30
CA LYS A 55 -13.53 -14.31 -12.95
C LYS A 55 -12.81 -13.29 -12.08
N ALA A 56 -11.48 -13.21 -12.18
CA ALA A 56 -10.67 -12.24 -11.45
C ALA A 56 -10.95 -10.81 -11.95
N ILE A 57 -10.96 -10.59 -13.27
CA ILE A 57 -11.28 -9.30 -13.89
C ILE A 57 -12.71 -8.86 -13.50
N GLY A 58 -13.68 -9.77 -13.59
CA GLY A 58 -15.07 -9.49 -13.19
C GLY A 58 -15.21 -9.16 -11.70
N PHE A 59 -14.38 -9.76 -10.84
CA PHE A 59 -14.33 -9.42 -9.42
C PHE A 59 -13.75 -8.02 -9.19
N GLU A 60 -12.62 -7.68 -9.84
CA GLU A 60 -12.02 -6.33 -9.72
C GLU A 60 -12.94 -5.25 -10.29
N ARG A 61 -13.68 -5.51 -11.38
CA ARG A 61 -14.69 -4.58 -11.90
C ARG A 61 -15.80 -4.32 -10.89
N ARG A 62 -16.35 -5.38 -10.26
CA ARG A 62 -17.35 -5.24 -9.18
C ARG A 62 -16.79 -4.54 -7.95
N ARG A 63 -15.52 -4.77 -7.61
CA ARG A 63 -14.82 -4.07 -6.52
C ARG A 63 -14.68 -2.59 -6.84
N ALA A 64 -14.30 -2.22 -8.05
CA ALA A 64 -14.20 -0.83 -8.50
C ALA A 64 -15.56 -0.12 -8.48
N GLU A 65 -16.64 -0.79 -8.93
CA GLU A 65 -18.01 -0.26 -8.86
C GLU A 65 -18.51 -0.12 -7.41
N TYR A 66 -18.22 -1.10 -6.56
CA TYR A 66 -18.56 -1.05 -5.14
C TYR A 66 -17.83 0.08 -4.41
N LEU A 67 -16.54 0.29 -4.67
CA LEU A 67 -15.77 1.40 -4.12
C LEU A 67 -16.28 2.76 -4.64
N ARG A 68 -16.70 2.84 -5.90
CA ARG A 68 -17.31 4.04 -6.48
C ARG A 68 -18.67 4.40 -5.83
N GLY A 69 -19.39 3.41 -5.29
CA GLY A 69 -20.72 3.59 -4.68
C GLY A 69 -20.74 3.84 -3.17
N ARG A 70 -19.64 3.62 -2.45
CA ARG A 70 -19.58 3.72 -0.98
C ARG A 70 -18.67 4.88 -0.54
N ARG A 71 -19.27 6.05 -0.25
CA ARG A 71 -18.65 7.01 0.68
C ARG A 71 -18.57 6.32 2.05
N GLU A 72 -17.41 6.36 2.68
CA GLU A 72 -17.17 5.92 4.07
C GLU A 72 -17.00 4.40 4.28
N ILE A 73 -15.83 3.88 3.91
CA ILE A 73 -15.15 2.88 4.75
C ILE A 73 -13.76 3.42 5.03
N ALA A 74 -13.40 3.57 6.30
CA ALA A 74 -12.13 4.13 6.71
C ALA A 74 -10.97 3.20 6.30
N PRO A 75 -9.85 3.73 5.75
CA PRO A 75 -8.70 2.94 5.29
C PRO A 75 -8.11 1.97 6.33
N LYS A 76 -8.33 2.25 7.62
CA LYS A 76 -7.79 1.51 8.74
C LYS A 76 -8.44 0.13 8.94
N GLU A 77 -9.75 0.02 8.70
CA GLU A 77 -10.47 -1.26 8.83
C GLU A 77 -10.08 -2.26 7.74
N PHE A 78 -9.56 -1.77 6.61
CA PHE A 78 -9.08 -2.63 5.52
C PHE A 78 -7.59 -2.96 5.64
N ALA A 79 -6.76 -2.04 6.15
CA ALA A 79 -5.33 -2.29 6.38
C ALA A 79 -5.09 -3.35 7.47
N GLU A 80 -5.95 -3.43 8.49
CA GLU A 80 -5.93 -4.51 9.47
C GLU A 80 -6.40 -5.85 8.90
N ALA A 81 -7.27 -5.84 7.88
CA ALA A 81 -7.73 -7.04 7.18
C ALA A 81 -6.75 -7.55 6.09
N ALA A 82 -5.89 -6.67 5.57
CA ALA A 82 -4.97 -6.95 4.47
C ALA A 82 -3.49 -6.88 4.88
N GLY A 83 -3.21 -7.09 6.18
CA GLY A 83 -1.92 -6.87 6.84
C GLY A 83 -0.72 -7.20 5.96
N ASP A 84 0.23 -6.25 5.90
CA ASP A 84 1.52 -6.19 5.18
C ASP A 84 2.07 -7.47 4.50
N ASP A 85 1.24 -8.07 3.63
CA ASP A 85 1.48 -9.40 3.07
C ASP A 85 2.05 -9.31 1.66
N ARG A 86 2.36 -8.14 1.11
CA ARG A 86 2.81 -8.07 -0.30
C ARG A 86 4.11 -8.82 -0.54
N GLY A 87 5.06 -8.77 0.40
CA GLY A 87 6.31 -9.55 0.34
C GLY A 87 6.16 -11.02 0.73
N VAL A 88 5.31 -11.30 1.72
CA VAL A 88 5.01 -12.67 2.20
C VAL A 88 4.16 -13.43 1.18
N TRP A 89 3.24 -12.75 0.50
CA TRP A 89 2.42 -13.25 -0.60
C TRP A 89 3.29 -13.59 -1.79
N TRP A 90 4.17 -12.69 -2.27
CA TRP A 90 5.13 -13.03 -3.33
C TRP A 90 6.08 -14.17 -2.91
N GLY A 91 6.54 -14.20 -1.66
CA GLY A 91 7.36 -15.29 -1.12
C GLY A 91 6.64 -16.63 -1.04
N ASN A 92 5.34 -16.64 -0.72
CA ASN A 92 4.50 -17.84 -0.69
C ASN A 92 4.09 -18.28 -2.11
N GLN A 93 3.87 -17.35 -3.04
CA GLN A 93 3.66 -17.67 -4.46
C GLN A 93 4.91 -18.30 -5.09
N PHE A 94 6.10 -17.77 -4.79
CA PHE A 94 7.37 -18.35 -5.25
C PHE A 94 7.63 -19.73 -4.64
N LYS A 95 7.30 -19.94 -3.35
CA LYS A 95 7.39 -21.25 -2.69
C LYS A 95 6.40 -22.27 -3.26
N LEU A 96 5.16 -21.85 -3.58
CA LEU A 96 4.17 -22.71 -4.23
C LEU A 96 4.66 -23.13 -5.63
N LEU A 97 5.16 -22.18 -6.44
CA LEU A 97 5.75 -22.47 -7.75
C LEU A 97 6.99 -23.39 -7.66
N GLN A 98 7.83 -23.20 -6.63
CA GLN A 98 8.96 -24.11 -6.35
C GLN A 98 8.51 -25.52 -5.92
N GLN A 99 7.33 -25.67 -5.32
CA GLN A 99 6.77 -26.96 -4.93
C GLN A 99 6.28 -27.77 -6.15
N TYR A 100 6.07 -27.13 -7.31
CA TYR A 100 5.71 -27.75 -8.59
C TYR A 100 6.91 -28.16 -9.46
N ALA A 101 8.05 -28.52 -8.83
CA ALA A 101 9.33 -28.91 -9.44
C ALA A 101 9.33 -30.16 -10.36
N GLY A 102 8.18 -30.59 -10.87
CA GLY A 102 8.04 -31.59 -11.92
C GLY A 102 7.60 -31.03 -13.28
N MET A 103 7.28 -29.74 -13.37
CA MET A 103 6.99 -29.10 -14.66
C MET A 103 8.30 -28.82 -15.41
N PRO A 104 8.32 -28.98 -16.75
CA PRO A 104 9.42 -28.52 -17.57
C PRO A 104 9.69 -27.03 -17.29
N PRO A 105 10.96 -26.61 -17.12
CA PRO A 105 11.31 -25.21 -16.83
C PRO A 105 10.71 -24.19 -17.81
N SER A 106 10.48 -24.58 -19.06
CA SER A 106 9.82 -23.75 -20.08
C SER A 106 8.41 -23.35 -19.68
N ILE A 107 7.60 -24.27 -19.15
CA ILE A 107 6.20 -24.00 -18.77
C ILE A 107 6.13 -23.05 -17.58
N VAL A 108 7.06 -23.17 -16.62
CA VAL A 108 7.11 -22.28 -15.46
C VAL A 108 7.49 -20.86 -15.87
N VAL A 109 8.45 -20.72 -16.80
CA VAL A 109 8.84 -19.43 -17.36
C VAL A 109 7.68 -18.80 -18.13
N ASP A 110 6.98 -19.57 -18.97
CA ASP A 110 5.83 -19.09 -19.74
C ASP A 110 4.68 -18.63 -18.84
N LEU A 111 4.43 -19.34 -17.72
CA LEU A 111 3.38 -18.97 -16.77
C LEU A 111 3.73 -17.68 -16.01
N ILE A 112 4.98 -17.53 -15.60
CA ILE A 112 5.47 -16.32 -14.92
C ILE A 112 5.44 -15.13 -15.88
N GLN A 113 5.88 -15.32 -17.12
CA GLN A 113 5.86 -14.33 -18.17
C GLN A 113 4.43 -13.88 -18.48
N ALA A 114 3.49 -14.83 -18.66
CA ALA A 114 2.08 -14.52 -18.88
C ALA A 114 1.43 -13.79 -17.69
N CYS A 115 1.75 -14.19 -16.46
CA CYS A 115 1.28 -13.47 -15.26
C CYS A 115 1.84 -12.05 -15.18
N ALA A 116 3.10 -11.87 -15.53
CA ALA A 116 3.76 -10.56 -15.54
C ALA A 116 3.23 -9.65 -16.64
N GLU A 117 2.91 -10.19 -17.83
CA GLU A 117 2.31 -9.45 -18.94
C GLU A 117 0.87 -9.04 -18.64
N ILE A 118 0.04 -9.94 -18.07
CA ILE A 118 -1.31 -9.60 -17.60
C ILE A 118 -1.27 -8.52 -16.51
N TRP A 119 -0.29 -8.59 -15.60
CA TRP A 119 -0.09 -7.57 -14.58
C TRP A 119 0.44 -6.25 -15.15
N ALA A 120 1.35 -6.28 -16.12
CA ALA A 120 1.88 -5.10 -16.78
C ALA A 120 0.79 -4.38 -17.57
N ASP A 121 -0.05 -5.12 -18.29
CA ASP A 121 -1.21 -4.58 -19.00
C ASP A 121 -2.26 -4.05 -18.02
N LEU A 122 -2.53 -4.73 -16.89
CA LEU A 122 -3.40 -4.19 -15.84
C LEU A 122 -2.85 -2.89 -15.22
N ILE A 123 -1.53 -2.78 -15.05
CA ILE A 123 -0.86 -1.59 -14.53
C ILE A 123 -0.86 -0.46 -15.56
N ILE A 124 -0.69 -0.77 -16.85
CA ILE A 124 -0.73 0.19 -17.95
C ILE A 124 -2.17 0.66 -18.21
N GLU A 125 -3.16 -0.22 -18.13
CA GLU A 125 -4.58 0.11 -18.27
C GLU A 125 -5.11 0.86 -17.03
N ALA A 126 -4.57 0.58 -15.83
CA ALA A 126 -4.77 1.42 -14.64
C ALA A 126 -3.95 2.73 -14.65
N GLY A 127 -2.88 2.79 -15.44
CA GLY A 127 -1.96 3.95 -15.56
C GLY A 127 -2.26 4.90 -16.72
N ASN A 128 -3.06 4.48 -17.71
CA ASN A 128 -3.49 5.27 -18.87
C ASN A 128 -4.94 5.78 -18.76
N ALA A 129 -5.63 5.53 -17.64
CA ALA A 129 -6.71 6.42 -17.25
C ALA A 129 -6.04 7.76 -16.93
N GLU A 130 -6.15 8.73 -17.84
CA GLU A 130 -5.78 10.12 -17.55
C GLU A 130 -6.33 10.45 -16.15
N PRO A 131 -5.45 10.83 -15.20
CA PRO A 131 -5.90 11.11 -13.86
C PRO A 131 -6.95 12.22 -13.97
N PRO A 132 -8.13 12.10 -13.34
CA PRO A 132 -9.03 13.23 -13.29
C PRO A 132 -8.22 14.39 -12.71
N GLU A 133 -8.05 15.46 -13.50
CA GLU A 133 -7.23 16.65 -13.19
C GLU A 133 -7.73 17.42 -11.94
N ASN A 134 -8.57 16.80 -11.11
CA ASN A 134 -9.24 17.43 -9.99
C ASN A 134 -9.47 16.53 -8.76
N GLU A 135 -8.77 15.40 -8.63
CA GLU A 135 -8.80 14.60 -7.40
C GLU A 135 -7.38 14.23 -6.97
N ALA A 136 -6.61 15.26 -6.62
CA ALA A 136 -5.65 15.08 -5.54
C ALA A 136 -6.46 14.73 -4.28
N GLU A 137 -6.64 13.44 -4.00
CA GLU A 137 -6.76 12.97 -2.62
C GLU A 137 -5.74 13.79 -1.82
N PRO A 138 -6.15 14.57 -0.79
CA PRO A 138 -5.21 15.44 -0.11
C PRO A 138 -4.18 14.52 0.49
N ILE A 139 -3.01 14.42 -0.15
CA ILE A 139 -1.84 13.86 0.47
C ILE A 139 -1.77 14.65 1.77
N GLN A 140 -1.91 13.96 2.89
CA GLN A 140 -1.89 14.55 4.23
C GLN A 140 -0.47 15.02 4.53
N THR A 141 0.05 15.90 3.67
CA THR A 141 1.41 16.36 3.64
C THR A 141 1.49 17.53 4.59
N VAL A 142 2.52 17.44 5.43
CA VAL A 142 3.00 18.63 6.09
C VAL A 142 3.79 19.42 5.06
N ALA A 143 3.40 20.66 4.80
CA ALA A 143 4.14 21.58 3.94
C ALA A 143 4.33 22.90 4.68
N HIS A 144 5.46 23.59 4.48
CA HIS A 144 5.73 24.85 5.15
C HIS A 144 6.49 25.81 4.24
N SER A 145 6.38 27.11 4.53
CA SER A 145 7.25 28.12 3.93
C SER A 145 8.69 27.97 4.46
N VAL A 146 9.65 28.54 3.74
CA VAL A 146 11.08 28.50 4.12
C VAL A 146 11.30 29.13 5.50
N ASP A 147 10.54 30.16 5.82
CA ASP A 147 10.59 30.90 7.09
C ASP A 147 9.61 30.38 8.16
N PHE A 148 8.87 29.30 7.89
CA PHE A 148 7.86 28.71 8.77
C PHE A 148 6.72 29.64 9.20
N ARG A 149 6.52 30.78 8.52
CA ARG A 149 5.37 31.66 8.77
C ARG A 149 4.06 31.10 8.24
N SER A 150 4.12 30.14 7.31
CA SER A 150 2.96 29.41 6.82
C SER A 150 3.23 27.90 6.92
N LEU A 151 2.30 27.16 7.54
CA LEU A 151 2.39 25.71 7.71
C LEU A 151 1.05 25.07 7.34
N GLN A 152 1.06 24.20 6.36
CA GLN A 152 -0.02 23.27 6.07
C GLN A 152 0.20 22.02 6.92
N TRP A 153 -0.65 21.79 7.91
CA TRP A 153 -0.57 20.65 8.82
C TRP A 153 -1.74 19.71 8.61
N PHE A 154 -1.51 18.58 7.93
CA PHE A 154 -2.54 17.55 7.65
C PHE A 154 -3.85 18.16 7.08
N GLY A 155 -3.73 19.04 6.09
CA GLY A 155 -4.88 19.71 5.49
C GLY A 155 -5.33 21.01 6.19
N THR A 156 -4.80 21.32 7.38
CA THR A 156 -5.14 22.54 8.12
C THR A 156 -4.05 23.61 7.95
N PRO A 157 -4.35 24.78 7.36
CA PRO A 157 -3.39 25.87 7.25
C PRO A 157 -3.26 26.63 8.58
N TYR A 158 -2.03 26.92 8.98
CA TYR A 158 -1.67 27.80 10.09
C TYR A 158 -0.73 28.90 9.61
N THR A 159 -0.87 30.09 10.22
CA THR A 159 0.01 31.24 9.96
C THR A 159 0.62 31.74 11.25
N PHE A 160 1.93 31.95 11.25
CA PHE A 160 2.71 32.29 12.44
C PHE A 160 3.40 33.64 12.28
N THR A 161 3.55 34.34 13.41
CA THR A 161 4.32 35.59 13.50
C THR A 161 5.83 35.32 13.48
N ALA A 162 6.62 36.40 13.34
CA ALA A 162 8.08 36.37 13.39
C ALA A 162 8.62 35.61 14.62
N ASN A 163 8.00 35.81 15.77
CA ASN A 163 8.45 35.26 17.04
C ASN A 163 7.94 33.83 17.25
N GLN A 164 6.85 33.43 16.59
CA GLN A 164 6.28 32.08 16.68
C GLN A 164 6.97 31.10 15.72
N ALA A 165 7.32 31.55 14.52
CA ALA A 165 7.85 30.70 13.47
C ALA A 165 9.12 29.90 13.86
N PRO A 166 10.11 30.48 14.58
CA PRO A 166 11.28 29.74 15.05
C PRO A 166 10.93 28.58 15.99
N VAL A 167 9.93 28.77 16.86
CA VAL A 167 9.44 27.74 17.77
C VAL A 167 8.82 26.58 17.00
N VAL A 168 7.96 26.90 16.02
CA VAL A 168 7.29 25.90 15.20
C VAL A 168 8.29 25.12 14.35
N ARG A 169 9.28 25.80 13.78
CA ARG A 169 10.38 25.16 13.05
C ARG A 169 11.11 24.14 13.90
N LEU A 170 11.51 24.52 15.13
CA LEU A 170 12.26 23.63 16.01
C LEU A 170 11.42 22.40 16.40
N LEU A 171 10.14 22.60 16.76
CA LEU A 171 9.22 21.51 17.05
C LEU A 171 9.01 20.58 15.85
N TYR A 172 8.93 21.13 14.63
CA TYR A 172 8.79 20.34 13.41
C TYR A 172 10.03 19.50 13.09
N GLU A 173 11.22 20.07 13.24
CA GLU A 173 12.50 19.36 13.04
C GLU A 173 12.59 18.15 14.01
N HIS A 174 12.26 18.36 15.29
CA HIS A 174 12.20 17.31 16.30
C HIS A 174 11.12 16.26 16.06
N TRP A 175 9.96 16.68 15.58
CA TRP A 175 8.90 15.77 15.18
C TRP A 175 9.34 14.87 14.01
N LYS A 176 10.02 15.44 13.01
CA LYS A 176 10.53 14.71 11.85
C LYS A 176 11.63 13.71 12.21
N THR A 177 12.48 14.01 13.19
CA THR A 177 13.55 13.12 13.65
C THR A 177 13.09 12.05 14.63
N GLY A 178 11.81 12.05 15.03
CA GLY A 178 11.27 11.06 15.97
C GLY A 178 11.57 11.37 17.45
N THR A 179 12.05 12.57 17.75
CA THR A 179 12.28 13.06 19.13
C THR A 179 11.42 14.30 19.42
N PRO A 180 10.08 14.15 19.41
CA PRO A 180 9.16 15.28 19.23
C PRO A 180 9.04 16.23 20.42
N GLU A 181 9.58 15.88 21.59
CA GLU A 181 9.45 16.68 22.80
C GLU A 181 10.63 17.62 23.00
N VAL A 182 10.35 18.91 23.13
CA VAL A 182 11.35 19.97 23.30
C VAL A 182 11.00 20.79 24.55
N GLY A 183 12.00 21.17 25.33
CA GLY A 183 11.82 21.99 26.54
C GLY A 183 11.43 23.44 26.23
N ASP A 184 10.57 24.02 27.05
CA ASP A 184 10.09 25.40 26.93
C ASP A 184 11.26 26.40 26.90
N GLU A 185 12.31 26.19 27.70
CA GLU A 185 13.51 27.04 27.72
C GLU A 185 14.27 27.04 26.38
N THR A 186 14.41 25.86 25.77
CA THR A 186 15.03 25.71 24.44
C THR A 186 14.17 26.38 23.37
N LEU A 187 12.85 26.23 23.46
CA LEU A 187 11.91 26.85 22.52
C LEU A 187 11.92 28.38 22.62
N LEU A 188 11.98 28.93 23.84
CA LEU A 188 12.02 30.37 24.06
C LEU A 188 13.35 30.98 23.60
N SER A 189 14.46 30.30 23.83
CA SER A 189 15.79 30.71 23.33
C SER A 189 15.86 30.74 21.79
N ALA A 190 15.03 29.95 21.10
CA ALA A 190 14.96 29.97 19.64
C ALA A 190 14.27 31.22 19.07
N VAL A 191 13.49 31.95 19.89
CA VAL A 191 12.80 33.18 19.48
C VAL A 191 13.78 34.34 19.45
N ASP A 192 14.43 34.58 20.58
CA ASP A 192 15.45 35.60 20.78
C ASP A 192 16.39 35.11 21.89
N PRO A 193 17.66 34.80 21.58
CA PRO A 193 18.62 34.35 22.58
C PRO A 193 18.99 35.43 23.62
N GLU A 194 18.86 36.71 23.29
CA GLU A 194 19.25 37.84 24.16
C GLU A 194 18.08 38.31 25.03
N ALA A 195 16.85 38.25 24.51
CA ALA A 195 15.65 38.67 25.20
C ALA A 195 14.47 37.70 25.00
N PRO A 196 14.58 36.45 25.50
CA PRO A 196 13.55 35.45 25.31
C PRO A 196 12.23 35.85 25.99
N PRO A 197 11.07 35.54 25.40
CA PRO A 197 9.78 35.75 26.06
C PRO A 197 9.71 34.98 27.38
N ALA A 198 9.02 35.52 28.39
CA ALA A 198 8.96 34.89 29.71
C ALA A 198 8.28 33.50 29.70
N ARG A 199 7.32 33.27 28.80
CA ARG A 199 6.52 32.03 28.76
C ARG A 199 6.02 31.73 27.35
N ILE A 200 6.09 30.46 26.95
CA ILE A 200 5.58 29.99 25.66
C ILE A 200 4.05 30.16 25.54
N ASP A 201 3.32 30.03 26.65
CA ASP A 201 1.86 30.21 26.68
C ASP A 201 1.46 31.65 26.31
N THR A 202 2.32 32.65 26.57
CA THR A 202 2.06 34.04 26.15
C THR A 202 2.27 34.22 24.66
N LEU A 203 3.20 33.48 24.06
CA LEU A 203 3.51 33.55 22.64
C LEU A 203 2.38 32.98 21.75
N PHE A 204 1.63 32.01 22.26
CA PHE A 204 0.59 31.30 21.50
C PHE A 204 -0.82 31.41 22.10
N ARG A 205 -1.05 32.28 23.09
CA ARG A 205 -2.29 32.35 23.89
C ARG A 205 -3.58 32.32 23.06
N ASP A 206 -3.60 33.07 21.97
CA ASP A 206 -4.78 33.26 21.11
C ASP A 206 -4.58 32.65 19.71
N HIS A 207 -3.61 31.73 19.57
CA HIS A 207 -3.27 31.13 18.29
C HIS A 207 -4.04 29.81 18.08
N PRO A 208 -4.67 29.57 16.91
CA PRO A 208 -5.51 28.39 16.68
C PRO A 208 -4.75 27.06 16.76
N ALA A 209 -3.43 27.08 16.50
CA ALA A 209 -2.58 25.90 16.66
C ALA A 209 -2.34 25.50 18.14
N TRP A 210 -2.60 26.38 19.10
CA TRP A 210 -2.30 26.14 20.51
C TRP A 210 -3.28 25.15 21.13
N GLY A 211 -2.76 24.10 21.76
CA GLY A 211 -3.58 23.03 22.35
C GLY A 211 -4.17 22.05 21.33
N VAL A 212 -4.06 22.33 20.03
CA VAL A 212 -4.48 21.45 18.94
C VAL A 212 -3.25 20.81 18.28
N MET A 213 -2.46 21.64 17.59
CA MET A 213 -1.23 21.19 16.94
C MET A 213 -0.06 21.22 17.91
N ILE A 214 0.07 22.30 18.70
CA ILE A 214 1.14 22.49 19.68
C ILE A 214 0.59 22.10 21.05
N VAL A 215 0.99 20.92 21.53
CA VAL A 215 0.48 20.35 22.77
C VAL A 215 1.58 20.19 23.82
N ARG A 216 1.19 19.91 25.07
CA ARG A 216 2.14 19.54 26.13
C ARG A 216 2.80 18.19 25.81
N GLY A 217 4.09 18.11 26.10
CA GLY A 217 4.83 16.86 26.09
C GLY A 217 4.50 16.00 27.31
N SER A 218 5.18 14.86 27.42
CA SER A 218 5.04 13.90 28.52
C SER A 218 5.51 14.45 29.86
N THR A 219 6.49 15.37 29.84
CA THR A 219 7.11 15.96 31.02
C THR A 219 6.69 17.42 31.20
N LYS A 220 6.76 17.92 32.45
CA LYS A 220 6.42 19.32 32.74
C LYS A 220 7.42 20.25 32.06
N GLY A 221 6.90 21.25 31.35
CA GLY A 221 7.72 22.25 30.66
C GLY A 221 8.28 21.79 29.31
N THR A 222 7.67 20.77 28.69
CA THR A 222 7.98 20.37 27.31
C THR A 222 6.76 20.51 26.41
N ARG A 223 7.02 20.71 25.11
CA ARG A 223 6.01 20.79 24.04
C ARG A 223 6.37 19.88 22.88
N ARG A 224 5.35 19.49 22.12
CA ARG A 224 5.47 18.66 20.92
C ARG A 224 4.39 19.00 19.90
N LEU A 225 4.61 18.61 18.64
CA LEU A 225 3.55 18.63 17.63
C LEU A 225 2.69 17.36 17.71
N ALA A 226 1.37 17.54 17.70
CA ALA A 226 0.39 16.47 17.61
C ALA A 226 -0.17 16.36 16.19
N LYS A 227 -0.41 15.12 15.74
CA LYS A 227 -1.25 14.89 14.56
C LYS A 227 -2.71 15.19 14.94
N PRO A 228 -3.52 15.76 14.04
CA PRO A 228 -4.97 15.85 14.28
C PRO A 228 -5.55 14.44 14.49
N GLU A 229 -6.46 14.31 15.45
CA GLU A 229 -7.20 13.07 15.74
C GLU A 229 -8.25 12.76 14.67
#